data_AF-Q6S8A4-F1
#
_entry.id   AF-Q6S8A4-F1
#
_cell.length_a   1.000
_cell.length_b   1.000
_cell.length_c   1.000
_cell.angle_alpha   90.00
_cell.angle_beta   90.00
_cell.angle_gamma   90.00
#
_symmetry.space_group_name_H-M   'P 1'
#
loop_
_entity.id
_entity.type
_entity.pdbx_description
1 polymer ?
#
loop_
_entity_poly.entity_id
_entity_poly.type
_entity_poly.pdbx_seq_one_letter_code
_entity_poly.pdbx_strand_id
1 'polypeptide(L)'
;VISTPVTVVSGLAAGARRGILIKGGTYLEDARLLKAVALDKTGTITEGKPKLVQWHVWGAGDEAAAQQMAASLAGRSDHPVSKAIIQGLEVPGPEAENFKALPGRGVEGVVNGVRLVLGNHRLIHERGLCTPELEAELAIHEKQGRTVTLLADDSCVLALFAVADTIRETSKQAIVDLKALGVTSVMLTGDNTATAKAIAAQAGIDDARGDLLPEAKLDAIKEMQKRYGATGMTGDGISDA
;
A
#
# COMPACT_ATOMS: atom_id res chain seq x y z
N VAL A 1 -0.98 -40.98 24.75
CA VAL A 1 -1.59 -40.40 23.52
C VAL A 1 -2.37 -39.09 23.77
N ILE A 2 -2.36 -38.53 25.00
CA ILE A 2 -3.12 -37.30 25.35
C ILE A 2 -2.25 -36.01 25.30
N SER A 3 -0.92 -36.13 25.14
CA SER A 3 0.01 -35.00 25.28
C SER A 3 -0.15 -33.93 24.18
N THR A 4 -0.31 -34.33 22.91
CA THR A 4 -0.40 -33.38 21.80
C THR A 4 -1.67 -32.53 21.86
N PRO A 5 -2.89 -33.10 22.00
CA PRO A 5 -4.11 -32.28 22.07
C PRO A 5 -4.11 -31.28 23.23
N VAL A 6 -3.63 -31.68 24.41
CA VAL A 6 -3.57 -30.79 25.58
C VAL A 6 -2.57 -29.66 25.38
N THR A 7 -1.42 -29.94 24.77
CA THR A 7 -0.39 -28.93 24.47
C THR A 7 -0.91 -27.93 23.44
N VAL A 8 -1.58 -28.40 22.38
CA VAL A 8 -2.18 -27.56 21.35
C VAL A 8 -3.24 -26.65 21.96
N VAL A 9 -4.20 -27.19 22.73
CA VAL A 9 -5.24 -26.37 23.38
C VAL A 9 -4.63 -25.32 24.31
N SER A 10 -3.59 -25.68 25.07
CA SER A 10 -2.88 -24.76 25.94
C SER A 10 -2.19 -23.64 25.16
N GLY A 11 -1.55 -23.97 24.03
CA GLY A 11 -0.91 -23.02 23.12
C GLY A 11 -1.92 -22.06 22.48
N LEU A 12 -3.04 -22.58 21.97
CA LEU A 12 -4.13 -21.77 21.41
C LEU A 12 -4.71 -20.81 22.46
N ALA A 13 -4.95 -21.30 23.69
CA ALA A 13 -5.45 -20.47 24.78
C ALA A 13 -4.45 -19.39 25.22
N ALA A 14 -3.14 -19.70 25.19
CA ALA A 14 -2.08 -18.73 25.47
C ALA A 14 -1.99 -17.65 24.38
N GLY A 15 -2.11 -18.04 23.11
CA GLY A 15 -2.20 -17.11 21.98
C GLY A 15 -3.40 -16.18 22.10
N ALA A 16 -4.58 -16.72 22.38
CA ALA A 16 -5.81 -15.93 22.52
C ALA A 16 -5.71 -14.89 23.65
N ARG A 17 -5.10 -15.23 24.80
CA ARG A 17 -4.84 -14.27 25.90
C ARG A 17 -3.89 -13.12 25.50
N ARG A 18 -3.11 -13.29 24.44
CA ARG A 18 -2.21 -12.28 23.87
C ARG A 18 -2.79 -11.61 22.61
N GLY A 19 -4.08 -11.84 22.31
CA GLY A 19 -4.74 -11.29 21.13
C GLY A 19 -4.39 -12.00 19.82
N ILE A 20 -3.76 -13.18 19.87
CA ILE A 20 -3.41 -13.97 18.68
C ILE A 20 -4.45 -15.06 18.49
N LEU A 21 -5.29 -14.92 17.47
CA LEU A 21 -6.28 -15.92 17.10
C LEU A 21 -5.70 -16.89 16.07
N ILE A 22 -5.58 -18.17 16.44
CA ILE A 22 -5.07 -19.23 15.57
C ILE A 22 -6.23 -20.18 15.23
N LYS A 23 -6.50 -20.37 13.93
CA LYS A 23 -7.67 -21.11 13.42
C LYS A 23 -7.54 -22.65 13.52
N GLY A 24 -6.68 -23.17 14.39
CA GLY A 24 -6.48 -24.61 14.58
C GLY A 24 -5.06 -24.99 15.00
N GLY A 25 -4.89 -26.21 15.51
CA GLY A 25 -3.60 -26.70 15.98
C GLY A 25 -2.55 -26.90 14.90
N THR A 26 -2.97 -27.29 13.68
CA THR A 26 -2.08 -27.47 12.53
C THR A 26 -1.35 -26.17 12.19
N TYR A 27 -2.05 -25.04 12.16
CA TYR A 27 -1.44 -23.73 11.89
C TYR A 27 -0.46 -23.28 12.97
N LEU A 28 -0.71 -23.65 14.24
CA LEU A 28 0.23 -23.40 15.34
C LEU A 28 1.53 -24.20 15.13
N GLU A 29 1.42 -25.45 14.68
CA GLU A 29 2.56 -26.30 14.38
C GLU A 29 3.32 -25.82 13.14
N ASP A 30 2.61 -25.46 12.07
CA ASP A 30 3.18 -24.97 10.81
C ASP A 30 3.90 -23.63 10.99
N ALA A 31 3.40 -22.75 11.85
CA ALA A 31 4.02 -21.45 12.13
C ALA A 31 5.48 -21.58 12.61
N ARG A 32 5.84 -22.66 13.30
CA ARG A 32 7.22 -22.90 13.75
C ARG A 32 8.19 -23.16 12.59
N LEU A 33 7.67 -23.59 11.43
CA LEU A 33 8.47 -23.96 10.27
C LEU A 33 8.82 -22.76 9.40
N LEU A 34 8.16 -21.61 9.62
CA LEU A 34 8.34 -20.41 8.83
C LEU A 34 9.81 -20.00 8.73
N LYS A 35 10.23 -19.71 7.50
CA LYS A 35 11.56 -19.23 7.12
C LYS A 35 11.52 -17.84 6.51
N ALA A 36 10.37 -17.45 5.95
CA ALA A 36 10.15 -16.11 5.47
C ALA A 36 8.72 -15.63 5.79
N VAL A 37 8.57 -14.32 5.92
CA VAL A 37 7.28 -13.63 6.03
C VAL A 37 7.23 -12.50 5.01
N ALA A 38 6.25 -12.57 4.13
CA ALA A 38 5.85 -11.45 3.28
C ALA A 38 4.99 -10.48 4.10
N LEU A 39 5.34 -9.20 4.10
CA LEU A 39 4.67 -8.15 4.84
C LEU A 39 4.06 -7.16 3.84
N ASP A 40 2.74 -6.93 3.91
CA ASP A 40 2.16 -5.79 3.21
C ASP A 40 2.63 -4.48 3.85
N LYS A 41 2.61 -3.40 3.07
CA LYS A 41 3.01 -2.08 3.57
C LYS A 41 1.89 -1.45 4.40
N THR A 42 0.74 -1.22 3.77
CA THR A 42 -0.32 -0.35 4.32
C THR A 42 -1.08 -1.10 5.41
N GLY A 43 -1.19 -0.51 6.60
CA GLY A 43 -1.92 -1.11 7.72
C GLY A 43 -1.18 -2.22 8.47
N THR A 44 -0.20 -2.87 7.84
CA THR A 44 0.67 -3.88 8.45
C THR A 44 1.96 -3.25 8.98
N ILE A 45 2.86 -2.82 8.10
CA ILE A 45 4.11 -2.14 8.52
C ILE A 45 3.79 -0.72 9.00
N THR A 46 2.90 -0.04 8.30
CA THR A 46 2.42 1.31 8.62
C THR A 46 1.14 1.28 9.45
N GLU A 47 0.74 2.43 9.98
CA GLU A 47 -0.46 2.58 10.80
C GLU A 47 -1.76 2.27 10.03
N GLY A 48 -1.72 2.30 8.69
CA GLY A 48 -2.90 2.16 7.84
C GLY A 48 -3.79 3.39 7.89
N LYS A 49 -3.22 4.53 8.29
CA LYS A 49 -3.91 5.82 8.42
C LYS A 49 -3.20 6.85 7.55
N PRO A 50 -3.21 6.65 6.21
CA PRO A 50 -2.59 7.58 5.30
C PRO A 50 -3.17 8.98 5.46
N LYS A 51 -2.33 10.00 5.33
CA LYS A 51 -2.72 11.41 5.36
C LYS A 51 -2.15 12.13 4.15
N LEU A 52 -2.96 13.01 3.55
CA LEU A 52 -2.45 13.96 2.56
C LEU A 52 -1.50 14.91 3.28
N VAL A 53 -0.22 14.86 2.92
CA VAL A 53 0.82 15.70 3.54
C VAL A 53 1.16 16.90 2.68
N GLN A 54 0.93 16.80 1.37
CA GLN A 54 1.22 17.85 0.42
C GLN A 54 0.42 17.60 -0.85
N TRP A 55 -0.05 18.68 -1.47
CA TRP A 55 -0.56 18.65 -2.83
C TRP A 55 -0.34 20.02 -3.47
N HIS A 56 -0.31 20.05 -4.80
CA HIS A 56 -0.29 21.30 -5.56
C HIS A 56 -0.77 21.04 -6.99
N VAL A 57 -1.20 22.11 -7.67
CA VAL A 57 -1.43 22.07 -9.11
C VAL A 57 -0.14 21.84 -9.87
N TRP A 58 -0.27 21.17 -11.01
CA TRP A 58 0.80 20.96 -11.97
C TRP A 58 0.59 21.87 -13.18
N GLY A 59 1.66 22.53 -13.63
CA GLY A 59 1.57 23.51 -14.71
C GLY A 59 0.79 24.78 -14.32
N ALA A 60 -0.02 25.30 -15.25
CA ALA A 60 -0.78 26.54 -15.08
C ALA A 60 -2.27 26.30 -14.73
N GLY A 61 -2.59 25.15 -14.15
CA GLY A 61 -3.96 24.77 -13.80
C GLY A 61 -4.57 25.64 -12.70
N ASP A 62 -5.90 25.74 -12.69
CA ASP A 62 -6.66 26.38 -11.61
C ASP A 62 -6.69 25.45 -10.38
N GLU A 63 -6.17 25.96 -9.27
CA GLU A 63 -6.10 25.25 -7.98
C GLU A 63 -7.48 24.83 -7.47
N ALA A 64 -8.47 25.72 -7.54
CA ALA A 64 -9.81 25.41 -7.05
C ALA A 64 -10.47 24.33 -7.91
N ALA A 65 -10.30 24.41 -9.24
CA ALA A 65 -10.84 23.41 -10.16
C ALA A 65 -10.17 22.05 -9.97
N ALA A 66 -8.83 21.99 -9.88
CA ALA A 66 -8.09 20.75 -9.67
C ALA A 66 -8.45 20.10 -8.33
N GLN A 67 -8.59 20.90 -7.27
CA GLN A 67 -9.01 20.43 -5.95
C GLN A 67 -10.41 19.79 -6.00
N GLN A 68 -11.39 20.46 -6.62
CA GLN A 68 -12.75 19.94 -6.75
C GLN A 68 -12.80 18.66 -7.60
N MET A 69 -12.09 18.64 -8.73
CA MET A 69 -12.00 17.49 -9.63
C MET A 69 -11.35 16.27 -8.94
N ALA A 70 -10.28 16.48 -8.18
CA ALA A 70 -9.67 15.42 -7.38
C ALA A 70 -10.61 14.92 -6.28
N ALA A 71 -11.31 15.82 -5.59
CA ALA A 71 -12.29 15.47 -4.57
C ALA A 71 -13.43 14.60 -5.13
N SER A 72 -13.92 14.89 -6.35
CA SER A 72 -14.94 14.10 -7.03
C SER A 72 -14.54 12.65 -7.25
N LEU A 73 -13.32 12.42 -7.77
CA LEU A 73 -12.82 11.06 -8.02
C LEU A 73 -12.43 10.34 -6.72
N ALA A 74 -11.73 11.04 -5.82
CA ALA A 74 -11.27 10.47 -4.55
C ALA A 74 -12.44 10.05 -3.65
N GLY A 75 -13.51 10.87 -3.60
CA GLY A 75 -14.70 10.62 -2.77
C GLY A 75 -15.51 9.38 -3.17
N ARG A 76 -15.29 8.84 -4.37
CA ARG A 76 -15.97 7.63 -4.89
C ARG A 76 -15.17 6.35 -4.67
N SER A 77 -13.93 6.44 -4.17
CA SER A 77 -13.02 5.32 -3.98
C SER A 77 -12.89 4.94 -2.51
N ASP A 78 -13.02 3.64 -2.22
CA ASP A 78 -12.82 3.12 -0.85
C ASP A 78 -11.36 2.96 -0.44
N HIS A 79 -10.43 3.20 -1.38
CA HIS A 79 -9.01 3.01 -1.15
C HIS A 79 -8.47 3.98 -0.09
N PRO A 80 -7.62 3.54 0.85
CA PRO A 80 -7.09 4.39 1.93
C PRO A 80 -6.43 5.68 1.44
N VAL A 81 -5.68 5.63 0.34
CA VAL A 81 -5.06 6.83 -0.27
C VAL A 81 -6.10 7.82 -0.78
N SER A 82 -7.17 7.35 -1.42
CA SER A 82 -8.27 8.22 -1.88
C SER A 82 -8.99 8.87 -0.71
N LYS A 83 -9.23 8.11 0.37
CA LYS A 83 -9.80 8.63 1.62
C LYS A 83 -8.90 9.70 2.26
N ALA A 84 -7.59 9.52 2.23
CA ALA A 84 -6.63 10.52 2.70
C ALA A 84 -6.67 11.81 1.88
N ILE A 85 -6.81 11.69 0.55
CA ILE A 85 -6.90 12.84 -0.36
C ILE A 85 -8.18 13.63 -0.08
N ILE A 86 -9.37 13.00 -0.09
CA ILE A 86 -10.63 13.71 0.14
C ILE A 86 -10.69 14.37 1.53
N GLN A 87 -10.14 13.70 2.56
CA GLN A 87 -10.05 14.28 3.90
C GLN A 87 -9.11 15.48 3.95
N GLY A 88 -7.99 15.44 3.24
CA GLY A 88 -7.01 16.52 3.24
C GLY A 88 -7.37 17.70 2.35
N LEU A 89 -8.23 17.52 1.35
CA LEU A 89 -8.69 18.61 0.50
C LEU A 89 -9.80 19.43 1.15
N GLU A 90 -10.54 18.88 2.12
CA GLU A 90 -11.61 19.57 2.87
C GLU A 90 -12.67 20.30 2.01
N VAL A 91 -12.86 19.87 0.76
CA VAL A 91 -13.85 20.43 -0.17
C VAL A 91 -14.75 19.32 -0.73
N PRO A 92 -16.05 19.60 -0.96
CA PRO A 92 -16.88 18.72 -1.74
C PRO A 92 -16.48 18.81 -3.22
N GLY A 93 -16.39 17.67 -3.88
CA GLY A 93 -16.34 17.61 -5.34
C GLY A 93 -17.75 17.48 -5.93
N PRO A 94 -17.99 17.98 -7.16
CA PRO A 94 -19.18 17.62 -7.93
C PRO A 94 -19.28 16.10 -8.15
N GLU A 95 -20.46 15.61 -8.53
CA GLU A 95 -20.63 14.18 -8.83
C GLU A 95 -19.78 13.77 -10.04
N ALA A 96 -19.09 12.64 -9.92
CA ALA A 96 -18.34 12.05 -11.03
C ALA A 96 -19.22 11.01 -11.76
N GLU A 97 -19.40 11.22 -13.06
CA GLU A 97 -20.08 10.29 -13.96
C GLU A 97 -19.11 9.21 -14.45
N ASN A 98 -19.65 8.06 -14.90
CA ASN A 98 -18.86 6.95 -15.48
C ASN A 98 -17.66 6.52 -14.63
N PHE A 99 -17.79 6.61 -13.31
CA PHE A 99 -16.72 6.26 -12.37
C PHE A 99 -16.33 4.78 -12.52
N LYS A 100 -15.01 4.54 -12.63
CA LYS A 100 -14.46 3.20 -12.76
C LYS A 100 -13.13 3.08 -12.01
N ALA A 101 -12.99 1.98 -11.27
CA ALA A 101 -11.73 1.61 -10.66
C ALA A 101 -10.80 0.96 -11.71
N LEU A 102 -9.53 1.35 -11.68
CA LEU A 102 -8.46 0.81 -12.50
C LEU A 102 -7.49 0.05 -11.58
N PRO A 103 -7.60 -1.29 -11.47
CA PRO A 103 -6.79 -2.08 -10.55
C PRO A 103 -5.29 -1.81 -10.71
N GLY A 104 -4.65 -1.46 -9.59
CA GLY A 104 -3.23 -1.12 -9.49
C GLY A 104 -2.79 0.14 -10.25
N ARG A 105 -3.74 0.99 -10.65
CA ARG A 105 -3.50 2.21 -11.42
C ARG A 105 -4.18 3.43 -10.80
N GLY A 106 -5.42 3.29 -10.32
CA GLY A 106 -6.18 4.39 -9.74
C GLY A 106 -7.66 4.31 -10.07
N VAL A 107 -8.26 5.46 -10.36
CA VAL A 107 -9.67 5.59 -10.74
C VAL A 107 -9.81 6.54 -11.93
N GLU A 108 -10.86 6.35 -12.71
CA GLU A 108 -11.25 7.22 -13.83
C GLU A 108 -12.71 7.64 -13.69
N GLY A 109 -13.05 8.78 -14.27
CA GLY A 109 -14.43 9.29 -14.30
C GLY A 109 -14.56 10.56 -15.14
N VAL A 110 -15.78 11.09 -15.21
CA VAL A 110 -16.08 12.34 -15.92
C VAL A 110 -16.62 13.35 -14.93
N VAL A 111 -16.02 14.54 -14.89
CA VAL A 111 -16.45 15.64 -14.02
C VAL A 111 -16.62 16.88 -14.89
N ASN A 112 -17.80 17.51 -14.83
CA ASN A 112 -18.13 18.68 -15.66
C ASN A 112 -17.87 18.44 -17.17
N GLY A 113 -18.11 17.23 -17.65
CA GLY A 113 -17.87 16.84 -19.06
C GLY A 113 -16.40 16.53 -19.40
N VAL A 114 -15.46 16.68 -18.46
CA VAL A 114 -14.04 16.38 -18.65
C VAL A 114 -13.73 14.98 -18.16
N ARG A 115 -13.10 14.15 -19.01
CA ARG A 115 -12.58 12.85 -18.61
C ARG A 115 -11.31 13.02 -17.80
N LEU A 116 -11.27 12.42 -16.62
CA LEU A 116 -10.20 12.55 -15.66
C LEU A 116 -9.76 11.19 -15.13
N VAL A 117 -8.51 11.13 -14.73
CA VAL A 117 -7.95 10.05 -13.92
C VAL A 117 -7.32 10.59 -12.65
N LEU A 118 -7.46 9.82 -11.58
CA LEU A 118 -6.72 10.00 -10.34
C LEU A 118 -5.97 8.70 -10.07
N GLY A 119 -4.65 8.70 -10.29
CA GLY A 119 -3.89 7.46 -10.30
C GLY A 119 -2.40 7.60 -10.02
N ASN A 120 -1.71 6.46 -10.00
CA ASN A 120 -0.28 6.40 -9.73
C ASN A 120 0.57 6.78 -10.96
N HIS A 121 1.88 6.85 -10.73
CA HIS A 121 2.88 7.13 -11.76
C HIS A 121 2.77 6.21 -12.98
N ARG A 122 2.53 4.91 -12.78
CA ARG A 122 2.35 3.94 -13.88
C ARG A 122 1.23 4.35 -14.84
N LEU A 123 0.09 4.79 -14.33
CA LEU A 123 -1.03 5.23 -15.17
C LEU A 123 -0.68 6.46 -16.01
N ILE A 124 0.01 7.43 -15.42
CA ILE A 124 0.44 8.66 -16.11
C ILE A 124 1.48 8.36 -17.19
N HIS A 125 2.42 7.45 -16.90
CA HIS A 125 3.39 6.96 -17.86
C HIS A 125 2.72 6.19 -19.01
N GLU A 126 1.77 5.29 -18.73
CA GLU A 126 0.99 4.55 -19.74
C GLU A 126 0.22 5.50 -20.69
N ARG A 127 -0.19 6.68 -20.19
CA ARG A 127 -0.85 7.72 -20.98
C ARG A 127 0.10 8.68 -21.71
N GLY A 128 1.41 8.52 -21.53
CA GLY A 128 2.41 9.39 -22.17
C GLY A 128 2.43 10.82 -21.61
N LEU A 129 1.97 11.01 -20.37
CA LEU A 129 1.82 12.33 -19.73
C LEU A 129 3.01 12.71 -18.83
N CYS A 130 4.05 11.87 -18.76
CA CYS A 130 5.24 12.14 -17.97
C CYS A 130 6.14 13.20 -18.63
N THR A 131 6.66 14.12 -17.83
CA THR A 131 7.73 15.05 -18.22
C THR A 131 8.93 14.91 -17.28
N PRO A 132 10.15 15.29 -17.70
CA PRO A 132 11.32 15.24 -16.83
C PRO A 132 11.17 15.99 -15.51
N GLU A 133 10.44 17.11 -15.53
CA GLU A 133 10.14 17.91 -14.34
C GLU A 133 9.21 17.16 -13.39
N LEU A 134 8.20 16.47 -13.93
CA LEU A 134 7.29 15.65 -13.13
C LEU A 134 8.04 14.49 -12.47
N GLU A 135 8.85 13.76 -13.24
CA GLU A 135 9.67 12.67 -12.71
C GLU A 135 10.60 13.13 -11.58
N ALA A 136 11.19 14.33 -11.71
CA ALA A 136 12.03 14.91 -10.67
C ALA A 136 11.24 15.19 -9.38
N GLU A 137 10.03 15.74 -9.48
CA GLU A 137 9.17 16.01 -8.32
C GLU A 137 8.68 14.71 -7.66
N LEU A 138 8.24 13.73 -8.46
CA LEU A 138 7.85 12.41 -7.96
C LEU A 138 8.98 11.78 -7.14
N ALA A 139 10.21 11.80 -7.66
CA ALA A 139 11.36 11.23 -6.97
C ALA A 139 11.65 11.88 -5.60
N ILE A 140 11.30 13.15 -5.38
CA ILE A 140 11.45 13.82 -4.07
C ILE A 140 10.52 13.17 -3.04
N HIS A 141 9.25 13.00 -3.41
CA HIS A 141 8.24 12.41 -2.52
C HIS A 141 8.47 10.91 -2.30
N GLU A 142 8.84 10.17 -3.33
CA GLU A 142 9.09 8.73 -3.25
C GLU A 142 10.28 8.40 -2.36
N LYS A 143 11.37 9.19 -2.43
CA LYS A 143 12.51 9.07 -1.51
C LYS A 143 12.14 9.29 -0.05
N GLN A 144 11.08 10.06 0.21
CA GLN A 144 10.54 10.28 1.54
C GLN A 144 9.56 9.18 1.98
N GLY A 145 9.35 8.14 1.15
CA GLY A 145 8.39 7.07 1.42
C GLY A 145 6.94 7.50 1.26
N ARG A 146 6.67 8.60 0.55
CA ARG A 146 5.30 9.05 0.27
C ARG A 146 4.75 8.30 -0.95
N THR A 147 3.47 8.00 -0.91
CA THR A 147 2.70 7.50 -2.04
C THR A 147 2.22 8.71 -2.84
N VAL A 148 2.56 8.78 -4.13
CA VAL A 148 2.13 9.89 -4.99
C VAL A 148 0.97 9.47 -5.88
N THR A 149 -0.05 10.31 -5.93
CA THR A 149 -1.22 10.20 -6.80
C THR A 149 -1.31 11.46 -7.65
N LEU A 150 -1.67 11.30 -8.92
CA LEU A 150 -1.70 12.36 -9.92
C LEU A 150 -3.11 12.48 -10.46
N LEU A 151 -3.62 13.71 -10.55
CA LEU A 151 -4.83 14.03 -11.30
C LEU A 151 -4.40 14.42 -12.71
N ALA A 152 -5.03 13.84 -13.73
CA ALA A 152 -4.76 14.16 -15.12
C ALA A 152 -6.03 14.11 -15.96
N ASP A 153 -6.04 14.90 -17.03
CA ASP A 153 -6.99 14.73 -18.14
C ASP A 153 -6.32 13.95 -19.29
N ASP A 154 -6.92 13.98 -20.48
CA ASP A 154 -6.38 13.28 -21.65
C ASP A 154 -5.15 13.98 -22.27
N SER A 155 -4.83 15.20 -21.84
CA SER A 155 -3.77 16.05 -22.42
C SER A 155 -2.59 16.28 -21.48
N CYS A 156 -2.82 16.39 -20.17
CA CYS A 156 -1.78 16.74 -19.21
C CYS A 156 -2.12 16.35 -17.76
N VAL A 157 -1.09 16.38 -16.91
CA VAL A 157 -1.23 16.29 -15.46
C VAL A 157 -1.68 17.64 -14.92
N LEU A 158 -2.71 17.63 -14.08
CA LEU A 158 -3.36 18.80 -13.49
C LEU A 158 -2.92 19.06 -12.05
N ALA A 159 -2.66 18.01 -11.27
CA ALA A 159 -2.24 18.13 -9.88
C ALA A 159 -1.51 16.89 -9.37
N LEU A 160 -0.68 17.10 -8.34
CA LEU A 160 0.04 16.07 -7.61
C LEU A 160 -0.44 16.04 -6.17
N PHE A 161 -0.64 14.83 -5.63
CA PHE A 161 -1.05 14.57 -4.26
C PHE A 161 -0.07 13.59 -3.62
N ALA A 162 0.63 14.02 -2.59
CA ALA A 162 1.55 13.19 -1.82
C ALA A 162 0.91 12.78 -0.49
N VAL A 163 0.77 11.46 -0.30
CA VAL A 163 0.16 10.85 0.88
C VAL A 163 1.23 10.10 1.65
N ALA A 164 1.30 10.31 2.95
CA ALA A 164 2.23 9.59 3.84
C ALA A 164 1.45 8.70 4.80
N ASP A 165 2.01 7.54 5.12
CA ASP A 165 1.53 6.66 6.18
C ASP A 165 2.68 6.35 7.13
N THR A 166 2.44 6.58 8.42
CA THR A 166 3.49 6.49 9.45
C THR A 166 3.83 5.03 9.71
N ILE A 167 5.12 4.69 9.80
CA ILE A 167 5.57 3.36 10.20
C ILE A 167 5.25 3.14 11.67
N ARG A 168 4.68 1.98 12.03
CA ARG A 168 4.48 1.64 13.45
C ARG A 168 5.83 1.35 14.09
N GLU A 169 6.10 1.95 15.25
CA GLU A 169 7.34 1.66 15.98
C GLU A 169 7.45 0.18 16.38
N THR A 170 6.31 -0.46 16.65
CA THR A 170 6.22 -1.90 16.90
C THR A 170 6.62 -2.74 15.69
N SER A 171 6.45 -2.25 14.46
CA SER A 171 6.84 -2.97 13.24
C SER A 171 8.36 -3.11 13.16
N LYS A 172 9.12 -2.06 13.50
CA LYS A 172 10.59 -2.11 13.53
C LYS A 172 11.08 -3.17 14.51
N GLN A 173 10.51 -3.20 15.71
CA GLN A 173 10.85 -4.21 16.71
C GLN A 173 10.49 -5.62 16.22
N ALA A 174 9.31 -5.80 15.62
CA ALA A 174 8.89 -7.09 15.08
C ALA A 174 9.85 -7.61 13.99
N ILE A 175 10.37 -6.74 13.13
CA ILE A 175 11.34 -7.10 12.09
C ILE A 175 12.68 -7.55 12.71
N VAL A 176 13.14 -6.85 13.76
CA VAL A 176 14.32 -7.26 14.52
C VAL A 176 14.11 -8.64 15.16
N ASP A 177 12.96 -8.86 15.79
CA ASP A 177 12.63 -10.13 16.44
C ASP A 177 12.53 -11.29 15.43
N LEU A 178 11.91 -11.06 14.26
CA LEU A 178 11.87 -12.03 13.16
C LEU A 178 13.27 -12.41 12.68
N LYS A 179 14.15 -11.41 12.51
CA LYS A 179 15.56 -11.63 12.11
C LYS A 179 16.31 -12.44 13.17
N ALA A 180 16.10 -12.17 14.46
CA ALA A 180 16.69 -12.94 15.56
C ALA A 180 16.20 -14.40 15.60
N LEU A 181 14.97 -14.66 15.17
CA LEU A 181 14.41 -16.00 15.01
C LEU A 181 14.87 -16.71 13.72
N GLY A 182 15.67 -16.06 12.87
CA GLY A 182 16.11 -16.60 11.59
C GLY A 182 15.02 -16.61 10.51
N VAL A 183 14.01 -15.75 10.66
CA VAL A 183 12.90 -15.58 9.70
C VAL A 183 13.16 -14.35 8.83
N THR A 184 13.22 -14.53 7.52
CA THR A 184 13.47 -13.47 6.56
C THR A 184 12.20 -12.63 6.34
N SER A 185 12.28 -11.32 6.53
CA SER A 185 11.17 -10.40 6.22
C SER A 185 11.31 -9.86 4.81
N VAL A 186 10.23 -9.86 4.03
CA VAL A 186 10.18 -9.27 2.67
C VAL A 186 8.96 -8.36 2.60
N MET A 187 9.11 -7.11 2.18
CA MET A 187 7.97 -6.22 1.98
C MET A 187 7.43 -6.32 0.56
N LEU A 188 6.12 -6.55 0.42
CA LEU A 188 5.41 -6.56 -0.86
C LEU A 188 4.40 -5.42 -0.88
N THR A 189 4.42 -4.57 -1.91
CA THR A 189 3.48 -3.44 -1.99
C THR A 189 3.12 -3.07 -3.43
N GLY A 190 1.93 -2.48 -3.60
CA GLY A 190 1.49 -1.90 -4.87
C GLY A 190 2.03 -0.50 -5.13
N ASP A 191 2.63 0.14 -4.12
CA ASP A 191 3.36 1.39 -4.29
C ASP A 191 4.59 1.20 -5.19
N ASN A 192 5.07 2.28 -5.80
CA ASN A 192 6.25 2.21 -6.65
C ASN A 192 7.49 1.68 -5.88
N THR A 193 8.45 1.19 -6.66
CA THR A 193 9.69 0.61 -6.14
C THR A 193 10.51 1.57 -5.26
N ALA A 194 10.49 2.89 -5.54
CA ALA A 194 11.26 3.87 -4.78
C ALA A 194 10.67 4.08 -3.38
N THR A 195 9.36 4.28 -3.28
CA THR A 195 8.60 4.36 -2.02
C THR A 195 8.73 3.08 -1.21
N ALA A 196 8.65 1.91 -1.86
CA ALA A 196 8.86 0.62 -1.21
C ALA A 196 10.26 0.54 -0.56
N LYS A 197 11.31 0.91 -1.28
CA LYS A 197 12.69 0.91 -0.74
C LYS A 197 12.85 1.89 0.41
N ALA A 198 12.26 3.09 0.31
CA ALA A 198 12.35 4.10 1.36
C ALA A 198 11.68 3.62 2.67
N ILE A 199 10.47 3.04 2.59
CA ILE A 199 9.77 2.52 3.77
C ILE A 199 10.48 1.29 4.35
N ALA A 200 10.96 0.38 3.49
CA ALA A 200 11.71 -0.78 3.92
C ALA A 200 12.99 -0.41 4.67
N ALA A 201 13.76 0.56 4.17
CA ALA A 201 14.96 1.04 4.84
C ALA A 201 14.65 1.63 6.22
N GLN A 202 13.55 2.38 6.36
CA GLN A 202 13.11 2.92 7.65
C GLN A 202 12.62 1.83 8.62
N ALA A 203 12.04 0.74 8.10
CA ALA A 203 11.55 -0.39 8.86
C ALA A 203 12.65 -1.42 9.21
N GLY A 204 13.79 -1.39 8.53
CA GLY A 204 14.88 -2.35 8.68
C GLY A 204 14.71 -3.64 7.85
N ILE A 205 14.01 -3.56 6.71
CA ILE A 205 13.76 -4.69 5.80
C ILE A 205 14.73 -4.62 4.62
N ASP A 206 15.44 -5.72 4.36
CA ASP A 206 16.48 -5.79 3.32
C ASP A 206 15.90 -6.07 1.90
N ASP A 207 14.78 -6.78 1.78
CA ASP A 207 14.12 -7.11 0.50
C ASP A 207 12.73 -6.44 0.43
N ALA A 208 12.55 -5.53 -0.52
CA ALA A 208 11.32 -4.79 -0.74
C ALA A 208 10.98 -4.72 -2.22
N ARG A 209 9.73 -5.08 -2.54
CA ARG A 209 9.23 -5.20 -3.90
C ARG A 209 8.01 -4.31 -4.08
N GLY A 210 8.16 -3.28 -4.90
CA GLY A 210 7.08 -2.37 -5.29
C GLY A 210 6.46 -2.73 -6.63
N ASP A 211 5.51 -1.92 -7.07
CA ASP A 211 4.80 -1.99 -8.34
C ASP A 211 3.99 -3.29 -8.55
N LEU A 212 3.66 -3.98 -7.45
CA LEU A 212 3.01 -5.28 -7.47
C LEU A 212 1.49 -5.16 -7.55
N LEU A 213 0.93 -5.79 -8.59
CA LEU A 213 -0.49 -6.14 -8.66
C LEU A 213 -0.78 -7.36 -7.78
N PRO A 214 -2.05 -7.66 -7.43
CA PRO A 214 -2.39 -8.84 -6.64
C PRO A 214 -1.81 -10.16 -7.19
N GLU A 215 -1.84 -10.36 -8.50
CA GLU A 215 -1.28 -11.56 -9.14
C GLU A 215 0.24 -11.61 -9.00
N ALA A 216 0.91 -10.46 -9.11
CA ALA A 216 2.35 -10.36 -8.94
C ALA A 216 2.80 -10.56 -7.48
N LYS A 217 1.97 -10.14 -6.50
CA LYS A 217 2.20 -10.47 -5.08
C LYS A 217 2.19 -11.98 -4.87
N LEU A 218 1.22 -12.69 -5.46
CA LEU A 218 1.13 -14.14 -5.37
C LEU A 218 2.37 -14.83 -5.97
N ASP A 219 2.84 -14.36 -7.12
CA ASP A 219 4.03 -14.93 -7.76
C ASP A 219 5.31 -14.64 -6.95
N ALA A 220 5.43 -13.47 -6.33
CA ALA A 220 6.51 -13.16 -5.39
C ALA A 220 6.50 -14.12 -4.19
N ILE A 221 5.32 -14.46 -3.65
CA ILE A 221 5.21 -15.43 -2.55
C ILE A 221 5.66 -16.82 -3.01
N LYS A 222 5.28 -17.27 -4.21
CA LYS A 222 5.75 -18.55 -4.76
C LYS A 222 7.27 -18.57 -4.94
N GLU A 223 7.87 -17.47 -5.36
CA GLU A 223 9.32 -17.32 -5.45
C GLU A 223 9.98 -17.41 -4.06
N MET A 224 9.43 -16.69 -3.07
CA MET A 224 9.89 -16.76 -1.68
C MET A 224 9.80 -18.18 -1.11
N GLN A 225 8.72 -18.91 -1.41
CA GLN A 225 8.56 -20.31 -1.01
C GLN A 225 9.65 -21.21 -1.57
N LYS A 226 10.02 -21.02 -2.84
CA LYS A 226 11.13 -21.76 -3.48
C LYS A 226 12.50 -21.38 -2.91
N ARG A 227 12.71 -20.10 -2.60
CA ARG A 227 14.00 -19.56 -2.17
C ARG A 227 14.29 -19.81 -0.69
N TYR A 228 13.31 -19.55 0.18
CA TYR A 228 13.47 -19.55 1.63
C TYR A 228 12.81 -20.76 2.31
N GLY A 229 11.81 -21.37 1.68
CA GLY A 229 11.02 -22.47 2.26
C GLY A 229 9.67 -22.01 2.78
N ALA A 230 9.20 -22.57 3.91
CA ALA A 230 7.89 -22.24 4.45
C ALA A 230 7.73 -20.72 4.63
N THR A 231 6.71 -20.15 3.98
CA THR A 231 6.52 -18.70 3.86
C THR A 231 5.12 -18.34 4.35
N GLY A 232 5.05 -17.34 5.23
CA GLY A 232 3.80 -16.72 5.66
C GLY A 232 3.58 -15.39 4.95
N MET A 233 2.35 -14.91 4.91
CA MET A 233 2.02 -13.55 4.50
C MET A 233 1.23 -12.86 5.60
N THR A 234 1.54 -11.59 5.86
CA THR A 234 0.81 -10.72 6.78
C THR A 234 0.29 -9.53 5.99
N GLY A 235 -1.00 -9.25 6.15
CA GLY A 235 -1.72 -8.16 5.49
C GLY A 235 -2.88 -7.69 6.36
N ASP A 236 -3.51 -6.58 5.98
CA ASP A 236 -4.66 -6.03 6.71
C ASP A 236 -5.98 -6.77 6.44
N GLY A 237 -5.96 -7.73 5.50
CA GLY A 237 -7.09 -8.58 5.15
C GLY A 237 -8.13 -7.93 4.23
N ILE A 238 -7.91 -6.68 3.80
CA ILE A 238 -8.78 -5.97 2.84
C ILE A 238 -8.19 -6.05 1.43
N SER A 239 -6.87 -5.95 1.31
CA SER A 239 -6.16 -5.88 0.01
C SER A 239 -5.44 -7.18 -0.38
N ASP A 240 -5.35 -8.14 0.55
CA ASP A 240 -4.45 -9.31 0.46
C ASP A 240 -5.20 -10.67 0.55
N ALA A 241 -6.52 -10.65 0.39
CA ALA A 241 -7.37 -11.85 0.40
C ALA A 241 -7.45 -12.55 -0.97
#